data_AF-A0A4Y8ZPJ2-F1
#
_entry.id   AF-A0A4Y8ZPJ2-F1
#
_cell.length_a   1.000
_cell.length_b   1.000
_cell.length_c   1.000
_cell.angle_alpha   90.00
_cell.angle_beta   90.00
_cell.angle_gamma   90.00
#
_symmetry.space_group_name_H-M   'P 1'
#
loop_
_entity.id
_entity.type
_entity.pdbx_description
1 polymer ?
#
loop_
_entity_poly.entity_id
_entity_poly.type
_entity_poly.pdbx_seq_one_letter_code
_entity_poly.pdbx_strand_id
1 'polypeptide(L)'
;MHPRASAEPARLAGLAAAVVLLAAAELLIGASVSLAAGYPRAEAQIFLAARPWLLLLLALIVRRCHLVGRVALFGLFLVAACAAEGLYLLRLGNAAPWPELLRGAAAAAMAIALLDAAFSYVHRALGRPGLAAVVLASAVLLAAPAVRNGWRTAATAVETPRPASRKPDLLLMTALPIGWGEGGAFDPASRPAAAYRLLQEEFSVRPIDTLEPASLDGRLLLLAQPRWLAPAELVALDEWVRAGGRALILTDPLLEWPSELPLGDVRRAPPVGLLGPLLDHWGLGIAGRQADAGGLEDGRRLVLRQAGHLVTSGPACRIVRDYRAECRIGRGVATVIADADLLRDDLWMGGGADGGAREHRRADNPLILADWLDDLAGISRNRARGRVIWAEPGSRPLDAARIVAGGLLLLAAAFAVAALLLRRRAG
;
A
#
# COMPACT_ATOMS: atom_id res chain seq x y z
N MET A 1 -51.82 -32.74 -13.33
CA MET A 1 -51.30 -31.53 -12.65
C MET A 1 -50.20 -31.93 -11.66
N HIS A 2 -48.91 -31.90 -12.05
CA HIS A 2 -47.75 -31.72 -11.13
C HIS A 2 -46.37 -31.61 -11.86
N PRO A 3 -46.15 -30.77 -12.91
CA PRO A 3 -44.81 -30.60 -13.49
C PRO A 3 -43.94 -29.51 -12.82
N ARG A 4 -44.40 -28.85 -11.75
CA ARG A 4 -43.67 -27.69 -11.17
C ARG A 4 -42.58 -28.03 -10.14
N ALA A 5 -42.64 -29.18 -9.45
CA ALA A 5 -41.75 -29.47 -8.33
C ALA A 5 -40.31 -29.84 -8.74
N SER A 6 -40.11 -30.40 -9.94
CA SER A 6 -38.81 -30.89 -10.42
C SER A 6 -37.96 -29.82 -11.15
N ALA A 7 -38.57 -28.69 -11.54
CA ALA A 7 -37.88 -27.59 -12.23
C ALA A 7 -37.11 -26.64 -11.27
N GLU A 8 -37.54 -26.56 -10.00
CA GLU A 8 -36.92 -25.71 -8.98
C GLU A 8 -35.50 -26.14 -8.57
N PRO A 9 -35.21 -27.42 -8.26
CA PRO A 9 -33.85 -27.84 -7.87
C PRO A 9 -32.85 -27.69 -9.02
N ALA A 10 -33.27 -27.99 -10.25
CA ALA A 10 -32.47 -27.75 -11.44
C ALA A 10 -32.11 -26.27 -11.63
N ARG A 11 -33.06 -25.37 -11.37
CA ARG A 11 -32.84 -23.92 -11.45
C ARG A 11 -31.90 -23.43 -10.36
N LEU A 12 -32.05 -23.91 -9.13
CA LEU A 12 -31.18 -23.56 -8.01
C LEU A 12 -29.74 -24.02 -8.25
N ALA A 13 -29.53 -25.23 -8.77
CA ALA A 13 -28.20 -25.72 -9.13
C ALA A 13 -27.56 -24.86 -10.25
N GLY A 14 -28.32 -24.46 -11.26
CA GLY A 14 -27.82 -23.54 -12.30
C GLY A 14 -27.45 -22.16 -11.75
N LEU A 15 -28.22 -21.63 -10.80
CA LEU A 15 -27.89 -20.38 -10.12
C LEU A 15 -26.65 -20.52 -9.23
N ALA A 16 -26.50 -21.64 -8.52
CA ALA A 16 -25.30 -21.91 -7.72
C ALA A 16 -24.03 -21.93 -8.59
N ALA A 17 -24.09 -22.51 -9.79
CA ALA A 17 -22.99 -22.45 -10.75
C ALA A 17 -22.64 -21.00 -11.12
N ALA A 18 -23.64 -20.17 -11.43
CA ALA A 18 -23.43 -18.75 -11.75
C ALA A 18 -22.83 -17.97 -10.56
N VAL A 19 -23.25 -18.26 -9.33
CA VAL A 19 -22.71 -17.66 -8.11
C VAL A 19 -21.22 -17.98 -7.94
N VAL A 20 -20.83 -19.24 -8.13
CA VAL A 20 -19.43 -19.66 -8.04
C VAL A 20 -18.58 -18.99 -9.13
N LEU A 21 -19.14 -18.81 -10.34
CA LEU A 21 -18.46 -18.06 -11.40
C LEU A 21 -18.25 -16.58 -11.05
N LEU A 22 -19.17 -15.94 -10.33
CA LEU A 22 -18.97 -14.56 -9.84
C LEU A 22 -17.82 -14.48 -8.84
N ALA A 23 -17.70 -15.46 -7.93
CA ALA A 23 -16.57 -15.53 -7.00
C ALA A 23 -15.24 -15.74 -7.75
N ALA A 24 -15.23 -16.53 -8.83
CA ALA A 24 -14.05 -16.70 -9.68
C ALA A 24 -13.70 -15.39 -10.42
N ALA A 25 -14.71 -14.67 -10.91
CA ALA A 25 -14.51 -13.37 -11.55
C ALA A 25 -13.93 -12.35 -10.56
N GLU A 26 -14.41 -12.32 -9.31
CA GLU A 26 -13.87 -11.45 -8.26
C GLU A 26 -12.37 -11.67 -8.04
N LEU A 27 -11.98 -12.93 -7.85
CA LEU A 27 -10.58 -13.32 -7.67
C LEU A 27 -9.72 -12.87 -8.86
N LEU A 28 -10.18 -13.14 -10.09
CA LEU A 28 -9.42 -12.82 -11.30
C LEU A 28 -9.29 -11.30 -11.51
N ILE A 29 -10.35 -10.53 -11.23
CA ILE A 29 -10.32 -9.07 -11.29
C ILE A 29 -9.31 -8.53 -10.26
N GLY A 30 -9.41 -8.95 -9.00
CA GLY A 30 -8.51 -8.47 -7.95
C GLY A 30 -7.04 -8.87 -8.19
N ALA A 31 -6.80 -10.10 -8.65
CA ALA A 31 -5.45 -10.54 -9.02
C ALA A 31 -4.87 -9.71 -10.18
N SER A 32 -5.70 -9.40 -11.19
CA SER A 32 -5.28 -8.57 -12.33
C SER A 32 -4.94 -7.13 -11.92
N VAL A 33 -5.74 -6.54 -11.03
CA VAL A 33 -5.48 -5.19 -10.48
C VAL A 33 -4.19 -5.17 -9.66
N SER A 34 -3.97 -6.19 -8.83
CA SER A 34 -2.75 -6.32 -8.01
C SER A 34 -1.49 -6.44 -8.87
N LEU A 35 -1.56 -7.19 -9.97
CA LEU A 35 -0.46 -7.32 -10.94
C LEU A 35 -0.19 -6.01 -11.69
N ALA A 36 -1.24 -5.30 -12.10
CA ALA A 36 -1.10 -4.01 -12.79
C ALA A 36 -0.46 -2.92 -11.92
N ALA A 37 -0.55 -3.04 -10.59
CA ALA A 37 0.08 -2.11 -9.64
C ALA A 37 1.61 -2.29 -9.50
N GLY A 38 2.22 -3.26 -10.20
CA GLY A 38 3.66 -3.51 -10.25
C GLY A 38 4.12 -4.60 -9.30
N TYR A 39 4.02 -4.37 -7.98
CA TYR A 39 4.37 -5.39 -6.98
C TYR A 39 3.10 -5.88 -6.29
N PRO A 40 2.82 -7.20 -6.33
CA PRO A 40 1.54 -7.72 -5.87
C PRO A 40 1.37 -7.52 -4.37
N ARG A 41 0.18 -7.06 -3.99
CA ARG A 41 -0.24 -6.97 -2.59
C ARG A 41 -0.88 -8.29 -2.15
N ALA A 42 -0.61 -8.67 -0.91
CA ALA A 42 -1.20 -9.83 -0.26
C ALA A 42 -2.27 -9.39 0.76
N GLU A 43 -3.23 -8.58 0.32
CA GLU A 43 -4.35 -8.07 1.14
C GLU A 43 -5.69 -8.29 0.45
N ALA A 44 -6.78 -8.43 1.21
CA ALA A 44 -8.10 -8.67 0.64
C ALA A 44 -8.67 -7.44 -0.09
N GLN A 45 -8.17 -6.25 0.24
CA GLN A 45 -8.60 -4.98 -0.35
C GLN A 45 -8.67 -4.98 -1.89
N ILE A 46 -7.75 -5.68 -2.57
CA ILE A 46 -7.71 -5.74 -4.04
C ILE A 46 -8.96 -6.42 -4.64
N PHE A 47 -9.57 -7.36 -3.92
CA PHE A 47 -10.79 -8.05 -4.35
C PHE A 47 -12.05 -7.26 -3.96
N LEU A 48 -12.02 -6.71 -2.75
CA LEU A 48 -13.15 -5.95 -2.17
C LEU A 48 -13.54 -4.71 -2.98
N ALA A 49 -12.67 -4.21 -3.85
CA ALA A 49 -13.01 -3.13 -4.79
C ALA A 49 -14.04 -3.56 -5.86
N ALA A 50 -14.00 -4.81 -6.31
CA ALA A 50 -14.93 -5.35 -7.30
C ALA A 50 -16.24 -5.84 -6.66
N ARG A 51 -16.18 -6.27 -5.39
CA ARG A 51 -17.30 -6.92 -4.68
C ARG A 51 -18.64 -6.18 -4.78
N PRO A 52 -18.77 -4.86 -4.54
CA PRO A 52 -20.07 -4.19 -4.58
C PRO A 52 -20.79 -4.31 -5.92
N TRP A 53 -20.04 -4.30 -7.02
CA TRP A 53 -20.56 -4.47 -8.38
C TRP A 53 -21.06 -5.90 -8.61
N LEU A 54 -20.34 -6.89 -8.08
CA LEU A 54 -20.73 -8.29 -8.15
C LEU A 54 -21.95 -8.59 -7.27
N LEU A 55 -22.06 -7.97 -6.09
CA LEU A 55 -23.24 -8.06 -5.22
C LEU A 55 -24.48 -7.47 -5.90
N LEU A 56 -24.34 -6.33 -6.59
CA LEU A 56 -25.40 -5.71 -7.38
C LEU A 56 -25.91 -6.67 -8.47
N LEU A 57 -24.99 -7.27 -9.22
CA LEU A 57 -25.30 -8.27 -10.25
C LEU A 57 -25.94 -9.53 -9.64
N LEU A 58 -25.42 -10.01 -8.52
CA LEU A 58 -25.93 -11.18 -7.80
C LEU A 58 -27.37 -10.96 -7.34
N ALA A 59 -27.67 -9.82 -6.72
CA ALA A 59 -29.01 -9.44 -6.29
C ALA A 59 -30.01 -9.46 -7.46
N LEU A 60 -29.59 -9.03 -8.66
CA LEU A 60 -30.40 -9.08 -9.88
C LEU A 60 -30.65 -10.50 -10.39
N ILE A 61 -29.63 -11.36 -10.36
CA ILE A 61 -29.69 -12.75 -10.83
C ILE A 61 -30.67 -13.55 -9.97
N VAL A 62 -30.59 -13.41 -8.64
CA VAL A 62 -31.36 -14.25 -7.70
C VAL A 62 -32.70 -13.66 -7.28
N ARG A 63 -33.06 -12.44 -7.75
CA ARG A 63 -34.30 -11.72 -7.35
C ARG A 63 -35.60 -12.51 -7.50
N ARG A 64 -35.63 -13.51 -8.38
CA ARG A 64 -36.81 -14.34 -8.68
C ARG A 64 -36.85 -15.62 -7.82
N CYS A 65 -35.94 -15.78 -6.87
CA CYS A 65 -35.93 -16.86 -5.90
C CYS A 65 -36.71 -16.46 -4.64
N HIS A 66 -37.20 -17.45 -3.90
CA HIS A 66 -37.77 -17.23 -2.58
C HIS A 66 -36.67 -16.77 -1.60
N LEU A 67 -37.06 -16.18 -0.46
CA LEU A 67 -36.13 -15.56 0.49
C LEU A 67 -35.00 -16.51 0.92
N VAL A 68 -35.33 -17.74 1.33
CA VAL A 68 -34.34 -18.73 1.79
C VAL A 68 -33.34 -19.07 0.67
N GLY A 69 -33.80 -19.28 -0.56
CA GLY A 69 -32.95 -19.51 -1.72
C GLY A 69 -32.02 -18.33 -2.04
N ARG A 70 -32.49 -17.09 -1.89
CA ARG A 70 -31.63 -15.89 -2.05
C ARG A 70 -30.55 -15.84 -0.98
N VAL A 71 -30.93 -15.99 0.29
CA VAL A 71 -29.99 -15.99 1.43
C VAL A 71 -28.95 -17.10 1.26
N ALA A 72 -29.35 -18.30 0.84
CA ALA A 72 -28.44 -19.40 0.57
C ALA A 72 -27.45 -19.08 -0.55
N LEU A 73 -27.91 -18.46 -1.64
CA LEU A 73 -27.04 -18.07 -2.77
C LEU A 73 -26.11 -16.90 -2.41
N PHE A 74 -26.55 -15.95 -1.57
CA PHE A 74 -25.69 -14.90 -1.02
C PHE A 74 -24.62 -15.50 -0.11
N GLY A 75 -24.99 -16.42 0.78
CA GLY A 75 -24.05 -17.14 1.64
C GLY A 75 -23.03 -17.94 0.82
N LEU A 76 -23.49 -18.65 -0.23
CA LEU A 76 -22.61 -19.38 -1.14
C LEU A 76 -21.59 -18.46 -1.81
N PHE A 77 -22.01 -17.29 -2.29
CA PHE A 77 -21.10 -16.30 -2.89
C PHE A 77 -20.02 -15.88 -1.89
N LEU A 78 -20.42 -15.45 -0.69
CA LEU A 78 -19.49 -14.95 0.32
C LEU A 78 -18.50 -16.03 0.79
N VAL A 79 -18.97 -17.26 1.00
CA VAL A 79 -18.11 -18.38 1.36
C VAL A 79 -17.14 -18.72 0.25
N ALA A 80 -17.60 -18.82 -0.99
CA ALA A 80 -16.75 -19.14 -2.14
C ALA A 80 -15.70 -18.04 -2.38
N ALA A 81 -16.10 -16.77 -2.34
CA ALA A 81 -15.20 -15.63 -2.49
C ALA A 81 -14.15 -15.58 -1.37
N CYS A 82 -14.56 -15.65 -0.09
CA CYS A 82 -13.63 -15.59 1.04
C CYS A 82 -12.67 -16.77 1.07
N ALA A 83 -13.14 -17.99 0.74
CA ALA A 83 -12.27 -19.16 0.68
C ALA A 83 -11.23 -19.04 -0.44
N ALA A 84 -11.66 -18.59 -1.62
CA ALA A 84 -10.77 -18.38 -2.76
C ALA A 84 -9.72 -17.30 -2.50
N GLU A 85 -10.15 -16.15 -1.98
CA GLU A 85 -9.28 -15.03 -1.61
C GLU A 85 -8.31 -15.44 -0.50
N GLY A 86 -8.79 -16.11 0.55
CA GLY A 86 -7.93 -16.62 1.62
C GLY A 86 -6.86 -17.56 1.11
N LEU A 87 -7.22 -18.53 0.25
CA LEU A 87 -6.27 -19.44 -0.38
C LEU A 87 -5.27 -18.73 -1.28
N TYR A 88 -5.70 -17.70 -2.02
CA TYR A 88 -4.82 -16.89 -2.85
C TYR A 88 -3.83 -16.08 -1.99
N LEU A 89 -4.32 -15.42 -0.95
CA LEU A 89 -3.52 -14.58 -0.06
C LEU A 89 -2.50 -15.39 0.76
N LEU A 90 -2.88 -16.58 1.24
CA LEU A 90 -1.97 -17.51 1.89
C LEU A 90 -0.81 -17.92 0.95
N ARG A 91 -1.11 -18.14 -0.34
CA ARG A 91 -0.07 -18.44 -1.35
C ARG A 91 0.85 -17.27 -1.68
N LEU A 92 0.43 -16.04 -1.37
CA LEU A 92 1.27 -14.85 -1.50
C LEU A 92 2.08 -14.55 -0.22
N GLY A 93 1.91 -15.34 0.85
CA GLY A 93 2.66 -15.15 2.11
C GLY A 93 1.91 -14.39 3.21
N ASN A 94 0.63 -14.05 3.02
CA ASN A 94 -0.17 -13.49 4.12
C ASN A 94 -0.55 -14.61 5.10
N ALA A 95 0.11 -14.66 6.27
CA ALA A 95 -0.12 -15.69 7.28
C ALA A 95 -1.51 -15.64 7.95
N ALA A 96 -2.19 -14.49 7.93
CA ALA A 96 -3.46 -14.30 8.64
C ALA A 96 -4.44 -13.40 7.86
N PRO A 97 -4.95 -13.83 6.69
CA PRO A 97 -5.86 -13.01 5.88
C PRO A 97 -7.28 -12.93 6.48
N TRP A 98 -7.62 -13.85 7.37
CA TRP A 98 -9.00 -14.07 7.84
C TRP A 98 -9.67 -12.86 8.50
N PRO A 99 -9.01 -12.05 9.35
CA PRO A 99 -9.68 -10.90 9.98
C PRO A 99 -10.15 -9.86 8.95
N GLU A 100 -9.39 -9.61 7.89
CA GLU A 100 -9.80 -8.72 6.79
C GLU A 100 -10.94 -9.33 5.98
N LEU A 101 -10.84 -10.61 5.64
CA LEU A 101 -11.87 -11.32 4.89
C LEU A 101 -13.21 -11.38 5.63
N LEU A 102 -13.20 -11.62 6.95
CA LEU A 102 -14.42 -11.68 7.77
C LEU A 102 -15.11 -10.32 7.86
N ARG A 103 -14.34 -9.23 8.03
CA ARG A 103 -14.89 -7.86 7.99
C ARG A 103 -15.47 -7.54 6.62
N GLY A 104 -14.74 -7.86 5.55
CA GLY A 104 -15.21 -7.73 4.19
C GLY A 104 -16.48 -8.55 3.91
N ALA A 105 -16.60 -9.76 4.46
CA ALA A 105 -17.79 -10.59 4.36
C ALA A 105 -18.98 -10.00 5.11
N ALA A 106 -18.77 -9.48 6.33
CA ALA A 106 -19.82 -8.84 7.11
C ALA A 106 -20.34 -7.56 6.43
N ALA A 107 -19.43 -6.70 5.93
CA ALA A 107 -19.79 -5.53 5.15
C ALA A 107 -20.57 -5.93 3.88
N ALA A 108 -20.12 -6.97 3.17
CA ALA A 108 -20.80 -7.48 1.98
C ALA A 108 -22.19 -8.04 2.28
N ALA A 109 -22.35 -8.77 3.38
CA ALA A 109 -23.64 -9.29 3.83
C ALA A 109 -24.63 -8.16 4.12
N MET A 110 -24.17 -7.08 4.77
CA MET A 110 -24.98 -5.88 5.00
C MET A 110 -25.37 -5.21 3.67
N ALA A 111 -24.39 -4.99 2.78
CA ALA A 111 -24.63 -4.32 1.50
C ALA A 111 -25.62 -5.09 0.62
N ILE A 112 -25.48 -6.41 0.52
CA ILE A 112 -26.40 -7.21 -0.31
C ILE A 112 -27.80 -7.31 0.31
N ALA A 113 -27.93 -7.31 1.64
CA ALA A 113 -29.23 -7.25 2.30
C ALA A 113 -29.96 -5.93 1.99
N LEU A 114 -29.24 -4.80 2.02
CA LEU A 114 -29.80 -3.48 1.68
C LEU A 114 -30.22 -3.40 0.20
N LEU A 115 -29.37 -3.88 -0.71
CA LEU A 115 -29.68 -3.91 -2.15
C LEU A 115 -30.91 -4.80 -2.44
N ASP A 116 -30.94 -6.02 -1.87
CA ASP A 116 -32.04 -6.95 -2.07
C ASP A 116 -33.36 -6.42 -1.48
N ALA A 117 -33.31 -5.76 -0.32
CA ALA A 117 -34.48 -5.12 0.27
C ALA A 117 -35.00 -3.97 -0.61
N ALA A 118 -34.12 -3.09 -1.08
CA ALA A 118 -34.48 -1.99 -1.97
C ALA A 118 -35.11 -2.49 -3.28
N PHE A 119 -34.51 -3.50 -3.90
CA PHE A 119 -35.02 -4.09 -5.14
C PHE A 119 -36.36 -4.79 -4.94
N SER A 120 -36.50 -5.52 -3.85
CA SER A 120 -37.75 -6.20 -3.48
C SER A 120 -38.88 -5.19 -3.25
N TYR A 121 -38.60 -4.08 -2.57
CA TYR A 121 -39.58 -3.03 -2.29
C TYR A 121 -39.99 -2.29 -3.56
N VAL A 122 -39.02 -1.76 -4.32
CA VAL A 122 -39.28 -0.99 -5.54
C VAL A 122 -39.96 -1.84 -6.61
N HIS A 123 -39.58 -3.11 -6.76
CA HIS A 123 -40.23 -3.99 -7.71
C HIS A 123 -41.71 -4.24 -7.38
N ARG A 124 -42.06 -4.34 -6.09
CA ARG A 124 -43.45 -4.46 -5.64
C ARG A 124 -44.24 -3.17 -5.83
N ALA A 125 -43.64 -2.01 -5.58
CA ALA A 125 -44.32 -0.72 -5.63
C ALA A 125 -44.46 -0.14 -7.05
N LEU A 126 -43.41 -0.22 -7.86
CA LEU A 126 -43.26 0.51 -9.13
C LEU A 126 -43.03 -0.43 -10.34
N GLY A 127 -43.15 -1.74 -10.14
CA GLY A 127 -43.06 -2.74 -11.19
C GLY A 127 -41.67 -2.85 -11.84
N ARG A 128 -41.64 -3.12 -13.14
CA ARG A 128 -40.40 -3.26 -13.94
C ARG A 128 -39.63 -1.95 -14.18
N PRO A 129 -40.27 -0.82 -14.55
CA PRO A 129 -39.52 0.43 -14.79
C PRO A 129 -38.88 0.96 -13.50
N GLY A 130 -39.58 0.84 -12.36
CA GLY A 130 -39.00 1.17 -11.05
C GLY A 130 -37.76 0.34 -10.72
N LEU A 131 -37.77 -0.96 -11.04
CA LEU A 131 -36.60 -1.82 -10.83
C LEU A 131 -35.39 -1.35 -11.65
N ALA A 132 -35.59 -0.97 -12.91
CA ALA A 132 -34.49 -0.44 -13.73
C ALA A 132 -33.93 0.86 -13.15
N ALA A 133 -34.80 1.76 -12.68
CA ALA A 133 -34.40 3.02 -12.06
C ALA A 133 -33.60 2.81 -10.77
N VAL A 134 -34.02 1.92 -9.86
CA VAL A 134 -33.29 1.67 -8.60
C VAL A 134 -31.95 0.97 -8.84
N VAL A 135 -31.84 0.12 -9.85
CA VAL A 135 -30.57 -0.53 -10.24
C VAL A 135 -29.59 0.52 -10.76
N LEU A 136 -30.04 1.41 -11.64
CA LEU A 136 -29.23 2.50 -12.14
C LEU A 136 -28.81 3.44 -11.01
N ALA A 137 -29.75 3.83 -10.13
CA ALA A 137 -29.44 4.66 -8.97
C ALA A 137 -28.42 4.00 -8.03
N SER A 138 -28.54 2.69 -7.80
CA SER A 138 -27.58 1.92 -6.99
C SER A 138 -26.20 1.88 -7.65
N ALA A 139 -26.12 1.70 -8.97
CA ALA A 139 -24.86 1.73 -9.72
C ALA A 139 -24.19 3.12 -9.66
N VAL A 140 -24.98 4.20 -9.81
CA VAL A 140 -24.49 5.58 -9.66
C VAL A 140 -23.98 5.85 -8.24
N LEU A 141 -24.72 5.38 -7.23
CA LEU A 141 -24.33 5.52 -5.83
C LEU A 141 -23.03 4.76 -5.53
N LEU A 142 -22.89 3.53 -6.03
CA LEU A 142 -21.66 2.74 -5.89
C LEU A 142 -20.47 3.34 -6.63
N ALA A 143 -20.70 4.14 -7.68
CA ALA A 143 -19.63 4.89 -8.36
C ALA A 143 -19.17 6.12 -7.56
N ALA A 144 -20.00 6.65 -6.64
CA ALA A 144 -19.70 7.87 -5.90
C ALA A 144 -18.48 7.67 -4.98
N PRO A 145 -17.50 8.61 -4.99
CA PRO A 145 -16.28 8.49 -4.17
C PRO A 145 -16.56 8.29 -2.68
N ALA A 146 -17.52 9.02 -2.12
CA ALA A 146 -17.88 8.91 -0.70
C ALA A 146 -18.36 7.50 -0.31
N VAL A 147 -19.15 6.86 -1.18
CA VAL A 147 -19.69 5.51 -0.93
C VAL A 147 -18.60 4.47 -1.09
N ARG A 148 -17.74 4.58 -2.11
CA ARG A 148 -16.58 3.69 -2.28
C ARG A 148 -15.63 3.79 -1.10
N ASN A 149 -15.34 4.99 -0.63
CA ASN A 149 -14.46 5.20 0.52
C ASN A 149 -15.09 4.65 1.80
N GLY A 150 -16.37 4.93 2.06
CA GLY A 150 -17.10 4.36 3.20
C GLY A 150 -17.14 2.83 3.20
N TRP A 151 -17.39 2.22 2.03
CA TRP A 151 -17.32 0.76 1.84
C TRP A 151 -15.94 0.22 2.17
N ARG A 152 -14.89 0.84 1.62
CA ARG A 152 -13.50 0.41 1.86
C ARG A 152 -13.17 0.50 3.35
N THR A 153 -13.51 1.60 4.01
CA THR A 153 -13.31 1.73 5.44
C THR A 153 -14.06 0.64 6.20
N ALA A 154 -15.34 0.38 5.91
CA ALA A 154 -16.08 -0.68 6.59
C ALA A 154 -15.49 -2.09 6.35
N ALA A 155 -15.01 -2.38 5.15
CA ALA A 155 -14.50 -3.68 4.77
C ALA A 155 -13.04 -3.93 5.19
N THR A 156 -12.21 -2.88 5.25
CA THR A 156 -10.77 -2.97 5.45
C THR A 156 -10.24 -2.10 6.59
N ALA A 157 -11.09 -1.56 7.49
CA ALA A 157 -10.66 -0.78 8.65
C ALA A 157 -9.78 -1.61 9.58
N VAL A 158 -8.50 -1.76 9.22
CA VAL A 158 -7.47 -2.18 10.15
C VAL A 158 -7.52 -1.18 11.29
N GLU A 159 -7.53 -1.70 12.51
CA GLU A 159 -7.40 -0.88 13.71
C GLU A 159 -6.13 -0.05 13.53
N THR A 160 -6.27 1.22 13.15
CA THR A 160 -5.12 2.10 13.00
C THR A 160 -4.58 2.25 14.40
N PRO A 161 -3.34 1.81 14.66
CA PRO A 161 -2.78 1.92 15.99
C PRO A 161 -2.90 3.38 16.41
N ARG A 162 -3.39 3.62 17.63
CA ARG A 162 -3.42 4.97 18.15
C ARG A 162 -1.97 5.47 18.15
N PRO A 163 -1.64 6.53 17.39
CA PRO A 163 -0.26 6.99 17.30
C PRO A 163 0.25 7.33 18.69
N ALA A 164 1.54 7.08 18.93
CA ALA A 164 2.19 7.47 20.18
C ALA A 164 1.89 8.94 20.48
N SER A 165 1.52 9.26 21.73
CA SER A 165 1.05 10.60 22.11
C SER A 165 2.12 11.68 21.95
N ARG A 166 3.41 11.31 21.88
CA ARG A 166 4.53 12.24 21.72
C ARG A 166 5.37 11.86 20.51
N LYS A 167 5.57 12.84 19.62
CA LYS A 167 6.47 12.75 18.48
C LYS A 167 7.91 13.09 18.92
N PRO A 168 8.92 12.29 18.56
CA PRO A 168 10.33 12.63 18.79
C PRO A 168 10.74 13.86 17.98
N ASP A 169 11.63 14.67 18.54
CA ASP A 169 12.22 15.80 17.81
C ASP A 169 13.20 15.29 16.76
N LEU A 170 13.04 15.76 15.53
CA LEU A 170 13.88 15.40 14.39
C LEU A 170 14.41 16.68 13.75
N LEU A 171 15.72 16.86 13.77
CA LEU A 171 16.38 17.87 12.95
C LEU A 171 16.35 17.41 11.48
N LEU A 172 16.06 18.31 10.56
CA LEU A 172 16.08 18.04 9.12
C LEU A 172 16.96 19.07 8.42
N MET A 173 17.99 18.61 7.73
CA MET A 173 18.71 19.41 6.75
C MET A 173 18.63 18.73 5.38
N THR A 174 18.24 19.48 4.35
CA THR A 174 18.09 18.96 2.99
C THR A 174 18.15 20.08 1.96
N ALA A 175 18.70 19.80 0.79
CA ALA A 175 18.51 20.65 -0.39
C ALA A 175 17.36 20.17 -1.29
N LEU A 176 16.73 19.04 -0.96
CA LEU A 176 15.56 18.56 -1.68
C LEU A 176 14.36 19.48 -1.38
N PRO A 177 13.51 19.79 -2.37
CA PRO A 177 12.35 20.65 -2.19
C PRO A 177 11.19 19.93 -1.47
N ILE A 178 11.46 19.10 -0.46
CA ILE A 178 10.45 18.28 0.23
C ILE A 178 9.61 19.08 1.22
N GLY A 179 10.18 20.11 1.83
CA GLY A 179 9.51 20.91 2.88
C GLY A 179 8.52 21.92 2.33
N TRP A 180 8.86 22.56 1.21
CA TRP A 180 8.06 23.65 0.64
C TRP A 180 7.69 23.45 -0.82
N GLY A 181 8.22 22.44 -1.51
CA GLY A 181 8.14 22.35 -2.97
C GLY A 181 9.19 23.23 -3.66
N GLU A 182 9.32 23.05 -4.98
CA GLU A 182 10.37 23.70 -5.78
C GLU A 182 10.16 25.23 -5.93
N GLY A 183 8.89 25.67 -5.94
CA GLY A 183 8.53 27.10 -5.93
C GLY A 183 8.84 27.81 -4.61
N GLY A 184 9.12 27.06 -3.53
CA GLY A 184 9.47 27.58 -2.22
C GLY A 184 8.30 28.08 -1.39
N ALA A 185 8.59 28.57 -0.18
CA ALA A 185 7.59 28.88 0.85
C ALA A 185 6.60 30.00 0.48
N PHE A 186 6.97 30.87 -0.46
CA PHE A 186 6.18 32.03 -0.86
C PHE A 186 5.34 31.80 -2.13
N ASP A 187 5.54 30.68 -2.81
CA ASP A 187 4.73 30.32 -3.98
C ASP A 187 3.43 29.59 -3.52
N PRO A 188 2.23 30.17 -3.77
CA PRO A 188 0.98 29.55 -3.37
C PRO A 188 0.66 28.25 -4.12
N ALA A 189 1.31 27.98 -5.25
CA ALA A 189 1.20 26.70 -5.96
C ALA A 189 2.11 25.62 -5.36
N SER A 190 3.15 26.02 -4.61
CA SER A 190 4.09 25.08 -3.99
C SER A 190 3.44 24.25 -2.89
N ARG A 191 3.79 22.97 -2.85
CA ARG A 191 3.27 22.00 -1.89
C ARG A 191 4.42 21.17 -1.35
N PRO A 192 4.44 20.89 -0.03
CA PRO A 192 5.39 19.93 0.53
C PRO A 192 5.21 18.54 -0.09
N ALA A 193 6.31 17.82 -0.27
CA ALA A 193 6.28 16.43 -0.69
C ALA A 193 5.47 15.59 0.30
N ALA A 194 4.79 14.56 -0.19
CA ALA A 194 4.02 13.65 0.66
C ALA A 194 4.92 12.91 1.65
N ALA A 195 6.17 12.59 1.28
CA ALA A 195 7.14 11.99 2.19
C ALA A 195 7.41 12.88 3.41
N TYR A 196 7.53 14.19 3.21
CA TYR A 196 7.72 15.15 4.30
C TYR A 196 6.48 15.25 5.20
N ARG A 197 5.26 15.32 4.62
CA ARG A 197 4.01 15.31 5.40
C ARG A 197 3.87 14.05 6.24
N LEU A 198 4.25 12.89 5.71
CA LEU A 198 4.26 11.64 6.47
C LEU A 198 5.28 11.66 7.62
N LEU A 199 6.47 12.22 7.40
CA LEU A 199 7.43 12.41 8.48
C LEU A 199 6.90 13.33 9.57
N GLN A 200 6.18 14.40 9.21
CA GLN A 200 5.54 15.29 10.19
C GLN A 200 4.42 14.60 10.98
N GLU A 201 3.80 13.54 10.46
CA GLU A 201 2.85 12.72 11.23
C GLU A 201 3.55 11.90 12.32
N GLU A 202 4.81 11.48 12.09
CA GLU A 202 5.57 10.59 12.96
C GLU A 202 6.55 11.34 13.90
N PHE A 203 7.07 12.50 13.48
CA PHE A 203 8.12 13.26 14.16
C PHE A 203 7.75 14.75 14.31
N SER A 204 8.35 15.39 15.32
CA SER A 204 8.38 16.84 15.48
C SER A 204 9.55 17.36 14.63
N VAL A 205 9.30 17.53 13.33
CA VAL A 205 10.34 17.88 12.36
C VAL A 205 10.69 19.37 12.46
N ARG A 206 11.96 19.68 12.76
CA ARG A 206 12.55 21.02 12.68
C ARG A 206 13.54 21.11 11.53
N PRO A 207 13.20 21.84 10.45
CA PRO A 207 14.17 22.22 9.44
C PRO A 207 15.30 23.06 10.05
N ILE A 208 16.55 22.80 9.64
CA ILE A 208 17.73 23.59 9.96
C ILE A 208 18.54 23.86 8.70
N ASP A 209 19.11 25.07 8.59
CA ASP A 209 19.80 25.53 7.38
C ASP A 209 21.34 25.54 7.52
N THR A 210 21.85 25.40 8.75
CA THR A 210 23.28 25.34 9.07
C THR A 210 23.58 24.17 10.00
N LEU A 211 24.79 23.61 9.91
CA LEU A 211 25.30 22.61 10.87
C LEU A 211 26.32 23.26 11.80
N GLU A 212 25.81 23.88 12.86
CA GLU A 212 26.61 24.53 13.90
C GLU A 212 26.13 24.04 15.27
N PRO A 213 26.95 24.17 16.33
CA PRO A 213 26.57 23.68 17.66
C PRO A 213 25.21 24.21 18.16
N ALA A 214 24.83 25.43 17.79
CA ALA A 214 23.56 26.03 18.17
C ALA A 214 22.35 25.41 17.44
N SER A 215 22.50 24.96 16.19
CA SER A 215 21.44 24.32 15.42
C SER A 215 21.37 22.80 15.65
N LEU A 216 22.48 22.19 16.07
CA LEU A 216 22.60 20.77 16.43
C LEU A 216 22.26 20.51 17.91
N ASP A 217 21.25 21.19 18.44
CA ASP A 217 20.77 21.08 19.83
C ASP A 217 19.94 19.80 20.09
N GLY A 218 19.54 19.09 19.02
CA GLY A 218 18.84 17.82 19.07
C GLY A 218 19.75 16.59 19.16
N ARG A 219 19.14 15.41 19.28
CA ARG A 219 19.86 14.11 19.28
C ARG A 219 19.70 13.30 17.99
N LEU A 220 18.74 13.66 17.14
CA LEU A 220 18.40 12.93 15.92
C LEU A 220 18.37 13.89 14.74
N LEU A 221 19.11 13.55 13.68
CA LEU A 221 19.23 14.33 12.45
C LEU A 221 18.90 13.47 11.24
N LEU A 222 18.02 13.96 10.36
CA LEU A 222 17.89 13.51 8.98
C LEU A 222 18.64 14.49 8.09
N LEU A 223 19.74 14.04 7.49
CA LEU A 223 20.52 14.80 6.52
C LEU A 223 20.24 14.19 5.13
N ALA A 224 19.35 14.80 4.35
CA ALA A 224 18.89 14.24 3.08
C ALA A 224 19.39 15.08 1.90
N GLN A 225 20.37 14.58 1.15
CA GLN A 225 20.99 15.24 0.00
C GLN A 225 21.21 16.75 0.26
N PRO A 226 22.08 17.11 1.23
CA PRO A 226 22.27 18.49 1.61
C PRO A 226 22.92 19.30 0.48
N ARG A 227 22.85 20.62 0.62
CA ARG A 227 23.68 21.53 -0.17
C ARG A 227 25.17 21.24 0.08
N TRP A 228 26.04 21.92 -0.64
CA TRP A 228 27.45 21.96 -0.28
C TRP A 228 27.60 22.52 1.14
N LEU A 229 28.12 21.70 2.05
CA LEU A 229 28.47 22.06 3.41
C LEU A 229 29.87 22.68 3.48
N ALA A 230 30.02 23.75 4.25
CA ALA A 230 31.34 24.30 4.51
C ALA A 230 32.21 23.29 5.28
N PRO A 231 33.56 23.36 5.19
CA PRO A 231 34.43 22.48 5.97
C PRO A 231 34.14 22.51 7.48
N ALA A 232 33.82 23.69 8.02
CA ALA A 232 33.44 23.84 9.43
C ALA A 232 32.13 23.09 9.77
N GLU A 233 31.17 23.05 8.84
CA GLU A 233 29.91 22.29 9.03
C GLU A 233 30.15 20.78 9.02
N LEU A 234 31.07 20.29 8.17
CA LEU A 234 31.47 18.87 8.16
C LEU A 234 32.13 18.46 9.47
N VAL A 235 33.02 19.31 10.01
CA VAL A 235 33.67 19.10 11.30
C VAL A 235 32.64 19.14 12.44
N ALA A 236 31.75 20.13 12.46
CA ALA A 236 30.70 20.24 13.48
C ALA A 236 29.77 19.02 13.48
N LEU A 237 29.41 18.50 12.29
CA LEU A 237 28.64 17.27 12.16
C LEU A 237 29.40 16.05 12.70
N ASP A 238 30.68 15.89 12.34
CA ASP A 238 31.54 14.81 12.85
C ASP A 238 31.63 14.85 14.39
N GLU A 239 31.95 16.02 14.96
CA GLU A 239 32.04 16.23 16.41
C GLU A 239 30.73 15.93 17.12
N TRP A 240 29.60 16.39 16.56
CA TRP A 240 28.27 16.14 17.12
C TRP A 240 27.92 14.65 17.12
N VAL A 241 28.17 13.93 16.02
CA VAL A 241 27.98 12.47 15.99
C VAL A 241 28.91 11.81 17.02
N ARG A 242 30.20 12.15 17.05
CA ARG A 242 31.15 11.61 18.05
C ARG A 242 30.69 11.85 19.48
N ALA A 243 30.06 12.99 19.76
CA ALA A 243 29.55 13.33 21.07
C ALA A 243 28.33 12.51 21.50
N GLY A 244 27.66 11.81 20.57
CA GLY A 244 26.47 10.98 20.82
C GLY A 244 25.27 11.30 19.93
N GLY A 245 25.43 12.19 18.95
CA GLY A 245 24.43 12.48 17.93
C GLY A 245 24.10 11.25 17.08
N ARG A 246 22.87 11.21 16.55
CA ARG A 246 22.36 10.11 15.74
C ARG A 246 21.88 10.63 14.40
N ALA A 247 22.51 10.20 13.32
CA ALA A 247 22.22 10.72 11.98
C ALA A 247 21.68 9.64 11.05
N LEU A 248 20.62 9.95 10.32
CA LEU A 248 20.25 9.25 9.09
C LEU A 248 20.66 10.14 7.92
N ILE A 249 21.60 9.65 7.11
CA ILE A 249 22.17 10.39 5.99
C ILE A 249 21.70 9.74 4.70
N LEU A 250 20.98 10.49 3.86
CA LEU A 250 20.64 10.09 2.51
C LEU A 250 21.55 10.85 1.56
N THR A 251 22.35 10.14 0.78
CA THR A 251 23.32 10.73 -0.14
C THR A 251 23.33 9.97 -1.45
N ASP A 252 22.93 10.64 -2.51
CA ASP A 252 22.69 10.01 -3.80
C ASP A 252 23.85 10.28 -4.77
N PRO A 253 24.52 9.25 -5.32
CA PRO A 253 25.55 9.45 -6.33
C PRO A 253 24.99 9.95 -7.68
N LEU A 254 23.69 9.80 -7.93
CA LEU A 254 23.01 10.25 -9.14
C LEU A 254 21.55 10.57 -8.84
N LEU A 255 21.30 11.77 -8.33
CA LEU A 255 19.96 12.21 -7.97
C LEU A 255 19.08 12.41 -9.22
N GLU A 256 18.01 11.62 -9.36
CA GLU A 256 16.98 11.76 -10.39
C GLU A 256 15.75 12.54 -9.89
N TRP A 257 15.97 13.58 -9.06
CA TRP A 257 14.87 14.40 -8.54
C TRP A 257 14.23 15.26 -9.65
N PRO A 258 12.90 15.19 -9.87
CA PRO A 258 12.23 16.02 -10.86
C PRO A 258 12.38 17.51 -10.56
N SER A 259 12.84 18.29 -11.53
CA SER A 259 13.06 19.73 -11.37
C SER A 259 12.78 20.47 -12.67
N GLU A 260 12.04 21.58 -12.58
CA GLU A 260 11.82 22.55 -13.67
C GLU A 260 12.95 23.60 -13.71
N LEU A 261 13.79 23.65 -12.68
CA LEU A 261 14.92 24.58 -12.60
C LEU A 261 16.08 24.17 -13.53
N PRO A 262 16.73 25.14 -14.18
CA PRO A 262 17.88 24.87 -15.04
C PRO A 262 19.05 24.28 -14.23
N LEU A 263 19.92 23.55 -14.92
CA LEU A 263 21.17 23.08 -14.32
C LEU A 263 22.01 24.28 -13.86
N GLY A 264 22.50 24.24 -12.62
CA GLY A 264 23.28 25.31 -12.00
C GLY A 264 22.46 26.32 -11.18
N ASP A 265 21.12 26.25 -11.17
CA ASP A 265 20.31 27.03 -10.22
C ASP A 265 20.61 26.58 -8.78
N VAL A 266 20.90 27.54 -7.90
CA VAL A 266 21.26 27.31 -6.48
C VAL A 266 20.13 26.63 -5.70
N ARG A 267 18.88 26.83 -6.12
CA ARG A 267 17.70 26.22 -5.49
C ARG A 267 17.52 24.75 -5.90
N ARG A 268 18.18 24.32 -6.97
CA ARG A 268 18.13 22.93 -7.42
C ARG A 268 19.03 22.08 -6.52
N ALA A 269 18.50 20.97 -6.03
CA ALA A 269 19.27 20.02 -5.23
C ALA A 269 20.52 19.55 -6.00
N PRO A 270 21.67 19.37 -5.31
CA PRO A 270 22.88 18.87 -5.96
C PRO A 270 22.63 17.52 -6.65
N PRO A 271 23.02 17.35 -7.93
CA PRO A 271 22.76 16.12 -8.68
C PRO A 271 23.59 14.92 -8.18
N VAL A 272 24.56 15.18 -7.30
CA VAL A 272 25.43 14.17 -6.67
C VAL A 272 25.61 14.52 -5.20
N GLY A 273 25.83 13.50 -4.37
CA GLY A 273 26.12 13.65 -2.95
C GLY A 273 27.47 14.30 -2.72
N LEU A 274 27.49 15.36 -1.90
CA LEU A 274 28.70 16.17 -1.64
C LEU A 274 29.33 15.88 -0.26
N LEU A 275 28.99 14.76 0.36
CA LEU A 275 29.48 14.36 1.69
C LEU A 275 30.78 13.55 1.65
N GLY A 276 31.41 13.39 0.47
CA GLY A 276 32.61 12.58 0.25
C GLY A 276 33.69 12.75 1.33
N PRO A 277 34.17 13.97 1.63
CA PRO A 277 35.21 14.18 2.64
C PRO A 277 34.86 13.64 4.04
N LEU A 278 33.60 13.77 4.46
CA LEU A 278 33.14 13.25 5.75
C LEU A 278 33.03 11.72 5.74
N LEU A 279 32.47 11.17 4.67
CA LEU A 279 32.32 9.72 4.53
C LEU A 279 33.69 9.03 4.44
N ASP A 280 34.62 9.59 3.66
CA ASP A 280 35.99 9.12 3.54
C ASP A 280 36.69 9.15 4.91
N HIS A 281 36.48 10.24 5.68
CA HIS A 281 36.99 10.34 7.04
C HIS A 281 36.42 9.26 7.98
N TRP A 282 35.17 8.83 7.77
CA TRP A 282 34.55 7.71 8.49
C TRP A 282 34.91 6.33 7.93
N GLY A 283 35.68 6.26 6.84
CA GLY A 283 36.05 5.01 6.18
C GLY A 283 34.91 4.40 5.36
N LEU A 284 34.03 5.22 4.80
CA LEU A 284 32.92 4.83 3.92
C LEU A 284 33.03 5.58 2.58
N GLY A 285 32.81 4.87 1.48
CA GLY A 285 32.76 5.46 0.14
C GLY A 285 31.60 4.93 -0.69
N ILE A 286 31.35 5.57 -1.83
CA ILE A 286 30.36 5.14 -2.82
C ILE A 286 31.11 4.82 -4.12
N ALA A 287 31.22 3.54 -4.46
CA ALA A 287 32.09 3.05 -5.54
C ALA A 287 31.41 2.95 -6.92
N GLY A 288 30.10 3.19 -6.98
CA GLY A 288 29.33 3.07 -8.22
C GLY A 288 27.84 3.13 -7.97
N ARG A 289 27.08 2.72 -8.98
CA ARG A 289 25.62 2.69 -8.96
C ARG A 289 25.12 1.26 -9.21
N GLN A 290 23.97 0.96 -8.65
CA GLN A 290 23.25 -0.28 -8.87
C GLN A 290 22.05 0.02 -9.76
N ALA A 291 21.59 -0.99 -10.51
CA ALA A 291 20.31 -0.86 -11.21
C ALA A 291 19.19 -0.65 -10.19
N ASP A 292 18.05 -0.13 -10.65
CA ASP A 292 16.88 0.12 -9.80
C ASP A 292 16.56 -1.10 -8.94
N ALA A 293 16.61 -0.90 -7.63
CA ALA A 293 16.48 -1.97 -6.66
C ALA A 293 15.13 -1.84 -5.96
N GLY A 294 14.25 -2.81 -6.19
CA GLY A 294 13.00 -2.98 -5.46
C GLY A 294 13.05 -4.27 -4.64
N GLY A 295 12.70 -4.21 -3.36
CA GLY A 295 12.79 -5.37 -2.47
C GLY A 295 11.90 -5.28 -1.25
N LEU A 296 11.92 -6.33 -0.43
CA LEU A 296 11.34 -6.29 0.91
C LEU A 296 12.43 -6.03 1.94
N GLU A 297 12.18 -5.06 2.82
CA GLU A 297 12.93 -4.79 4.03
C GLU A 297 12.00 -4.99 5.22
N ASP A 298 12.28 -6.01 6.03
CA ASP A 298 11.42 -6.44 7.15
C ASP A 298 9.94 -6.61 6.76
N GLY A 299 9.70 -7.22 5.59
CA GLY A 299 8.36 -7.47 5.05
C GLY A 299 7.68 -6.24 4.43
N ARG A 300 8.36 -5.09 4.35
CA ARG A 300 7.86 -3.87 3.70
C ARG A 300 8.55 -3.62 2.39
N ARG A 301 7.82 -3.14 1.39
CA ARG A 301 8.40 -2.86 0.09
C ARG A 301 9.21 -1.57 0.11
N LEU A 302 10.49 -1.65 -0.19
CA LEU A 302 11.36 -0.51 -0.47
C LEU A 302 11.62 -0.44 -1.98
N VAL A 303 11.52 0.76 -2.55
CA VAL A 303 11.88 1.03 -3.95
C VAL A 303 12.95 2.09 -3.98
N LEU A 304 14.09 1.75 -4.57
CA LEU A 304 15.26 2.60 -4.76
C LEU A 304 15.51 2.82 -6.26
N ARG A 305 16.14 3.94 -6.60
CA ARG A 305 16.46 4.33 -7.98
C ARG A 305 17.95 4.59 -8.07
N GLN A 306 18.63 3.83 -8.94
CA GLN A 306 20.07 3.98 -9.18
C GLN A 306 20.95 4.04 -7.90
N ALA A 307 20.53 3.36 -6.83
CA ALA A 307 21.18 3.46 -5.52
C ALA A 307 22.69 3.18 -5.60
N GLY A 308 23.47 3.93 -4.83
CA GLY A 308 24.91 3.77 -4.77
C GLY A 308 25.33 2.42 -4.19
N HIS A 309 26.50 1.95 -4.63
CA HIS A 309 27.17 0.79 -4.04
C HIS A 309 28.17 1.27 -2.99
N LEU A 310 27.85 1.04 -1.72
CA LEU A 310 28.69 1.39 -0.60
C LEU A 310 29.91 0.48 -0.52
N VAL A 311 31.05 1.06 -0.18
CA VAL A 311 32.30 0.37 0.13
C VAL A 311 32.85 0.91 1.42
N THR A 312 33.58 0.08 2.16
CA THR A 312 34.21 0.52 3.40
C THR A 312 35.71 0.25 3.36
N SER A 313 36.47 1.18 3.95
CA SER A 313 37.92 1.14 4.07
C SER A 313 38.38 1.08 5.53
N GLY A 314 37.46 1.02 6.50
CA GLY A 314 37.78 1.02 7.93
C GLY A 314 36.73 0.31 8.79
N PRO A 315 37.03 0.06 10.07
CA PRO A 315 36.15 -0.73 10.96
C PRO A 315 34.96 0.06 11.52
N ALA A 316 34.93 1.39 11.35
CA ALA A 316 33.91 2.25 11.93
C ALA A 316 32.53 2.03 11.28
N CYS A 317 32.49 1.65 10.00
CA CYS A 317 31.29 1.45 9.23
C CYS A 317 31.11 -0.02 8.84
N ARG A 318 29.87 -0.51 8.97
CA ARG A 318 29.46 -1.85 8.57
C ARG A 318 28.39 -1.74 7.49
N ILE A 319 28.64 -2.33 6.33
CA ILE A 319 27.67 -2.41 5.24
C ILE A 319 26.65 -3.51 5.60
N VAL A 320 25.37 -3.14 5.72
CA VAL A 320 24.27 -4.05 6.04
C VAL A 320 23.54 -4.48 4.78
N ARG A 321 23.48 -3.59 3.80
CA ARG A 321 23.05 -3.82 2.41
C ARG A 321 23.95 -2.99 1.50
N ASP A 322 24.02 -3.35 0.23
CA ASP A 322 24.89 -2.65 -0.73
C ASP A 322 24.63 -1.14 -0.80
N TYR A 323 23.42 -0.67 -0.47
CA TYR A 323 23.03 0.75 -0.41
C TYR A 323 22.91 1.31 1.02
N ARG A 324 23.07 0.50 2.07
CA ARG A 324 22.89 0.90 3.49
C ARG A 324 24.07 0.47 4.37
N ALA A 325 24.71 1.46 5.01
CA ALA A 325 25.74 1.24 6.01
C ALA A 325 25.35 1.79 7.38
N GLU A 326 25.89 1.16 8.42
CA GLU A 326 25.78 1.59 9.81
C GLU A 326 27.18 1.91 10.33
N CYS A 327 27.40 3.17 10.70
CA CYS A 327 28.66 3.70 11.19
C CYS A 327 28.58 4.01 12.67
N ARG A 328 29.51 3.49 13.47
CA ARG A 328 29.68 3.83 14.88
C ARG A 328 30.83 4.80 15.01
N ILE A 329 30.52 6.04 15.34
CA ILE A 329 31.49 7.14 15.35
C ILE A 329 31.49 7.75 16.76
N GLY A 330 32.57 7.52 17.50
CA GLY A 330 32.65 7.91 18.92
C GLY A 330 31.53 7.27 19.75
N ARG A 331 30.71 8.10 20.41
CA ARG A 331 29.53 7.67 21.18
C ARG A 331 28.23 7.64 20.36
N GLY A 332 28.24 8.17 19.14
CA GLY A 332 27.07 8.26 18.29
C GLY A 332 27.07 7.23 17.16
N VAL A 333 26.04 7.36 16.33
CA VAL A 333 25.79 6.43 15.22
C VAL A 333 25.28 7.19 14.01
N ALA A 334 25.70 6.77 12.83
CA ALA A 334 25.17 7.26 11.56
C ALA A 334 24.71 6.08 10.71
N THR A 335 23.49 6.12 10.20
CA THR A 335 23.03 5.24 9.13
C THR A 335 23.13 5.99 7.82
N VAL A 336 23.88 5.47 6.86
CA VAL A 336 24.08 6.09 5.54
C VAL A 336 23.34 5.26 4.50
N ILE A 337 22.45 5.91 3.76
CA ILE A 337 21.72 5.37 2.61
C ILE A 337 22.24 6.04 1.35
N ALA A 338 22.69 5.24 0.39
CA ALA A 338 23.28 5.71 -0.86
C ALA A 338 22.21 6.07 -1.93
N ASP A 339 21.06 6.56 -1.52
CA ASP A 339 19.93 6.94 -2.37
C ASP A 339 19.11 7.99 -1.61
N ALA A 340 18.87 9.14 -2.22
CA ALA A 340 17.98 10.18 -1.68
C ALA A 340 16.65 10.26 -2.47
N ASP A 341 16.63 9.71 -3.68
CA ASP A 341 15.44 9.52 -4.50
C ASP A 341 14.38 8.64 -3.84
N LEU A 342 14.72 7.81 -2.85
CA LEU A 342 13.73 7.06 -2.07
C LEU A 342 12.64 7.95 -1.43
N LEU A 343 12.91 9.25 -1.24
CA LEU A 343 11.94 10.24 -0.76
C LEU A 343 10.96 10.72 -1.84
N ARG A 344 11.22 10.44 -3.12
CA ARG A 344 10.38 10.86 -4.24
C ARG A 344 9.02 10.19 -4.18
N ASP A 345 8.01 11.03 -4.22
CA ASP A 345 6.61 10.65 -4.12
C ASP A 345 6.18 9.63 -5.20
N ASP A 346 6.71 9.71 -6.42
CA ASP A 346 6.32 8.84 -7.53
C ASP A 346 6.77 7.37 -7.38
N LEU A 347 7.82 7.12 -6.58
CA LEU A 347 8.32 5.76 -6.34
C LEU A 347 7.41 4.96 -5.41
N TRP A 348 6.70 5.63 -4.51
CA TRP A 348 5.98 4.97 -3.43
C TRP A 348 4.50 5.35 -3.35
N MET A 349 4.04 6.44 -3.93
CA MET A 349 2.61 6.81 -3.97
C MET A 349 1.85 6.17 -5.15
N GLY A 350 0.57 5.86 -4.90
CA GLY A 350 -0.40 5.64 -5.99
C GLY A 350 -0.77 6.93 -6.71
N GLY A 351 -1.51 6.83 -7.81
CA GLY A 351 -2.04 8.00 -8.50
C GLY A 351 -3.16 8.70 -7.71
N GLY A 352 -3.33 10.01 -7.94
CA GLY A 352 -4.38 10.83 -7.33
C GLY A 352 -4.00 11.48 -5.99
N ALA A 353 -4.90 12.33 -5.47
CA ALA A 353 -4.65 13.13 -4.27
C ALA A 353 -4.40 12.30 -3.00
N ASP A 354 -5.00 11.10 -2.92
CA ASP A 354 -4.85 10.16 -1.79
C ASP A 354 -3.76 9.10 -2.05
N GLY A 355 -2.83 9.36 -2.96
CA GLY A 355 -1.79 8.41 -3.38
C GLY A 355 -0.92 7.87 -2.24
N GLY A 356 -0.69 8.68 -1.21
CA GLY A 356 0.10 8.32 -0.01
C GLY A 356 -0.69 7.57 1.07
N ALA A 357 -2.01 7.43 0.90
CA ALA A 357 -2.83 6.60 1.76
C ALA A 357 -2.43 5.12 1.62
N ARG A 358 -2.56 4.36 2.71
CA ARG A 358 -2.12 2.95 2.80
C ARG A 358 -2.59 2.13 1.60
N GLU A 359 -3.83 2.40 1.19
CA GLU A 359 -4.53 1.69 0.14
C GLU A 359 -4.12 2.06 -1.29
N HIS A 360 -3.47 3.19 -1.52
CA HIS A 360 -2.99 3.60 -2.85
C HIS A 360 -1.48 3.47 -2.97
N ARG A 361 -0.79 3.40 -1.84
CA ARG A 361 0.66 3.28 -1.75
C ARG A 361 1.23 2.12 -2.56
N ARG A 362 2.25 2.39 -3.36
CA ARG A 362 3.01 1.40 -4.14
C ARG A 362 4.24 0.88 -3.42
N ALA A 363 4.83 1.61 -2.47
CA ALA A 363 5.94 1.13 -1.64
C ALA A 363 5.93 1.82 -0.27
N ASP A 364 6.58 1.27 0.74
CA ASP A 364 6.59 1.76 2.11
C ASP A 364 7.80 2.64 2.46
N ASN A 365 8.52 3.17 1.45
CA ASN A 365 9.70 4.04 1.60
C ASN A 365 9.63 5.01 2.81
N PRO A 366 8.61 5.89 2.94
CA PRO A 366 8.56 6.84 4.06
C PRO A 366 8.35 6.17 5.44
N LEU A 367 7.69 5.00 5.51
CA LEU A 367 7.56 4.25 6.76
C LEU A 367 8.85 3.52 7.13
N ILE A 368 9.57 3.00 6.14
CA ILE A 368 10.88 2.37 6.35
C ILE A 368 11.88 3.42 6.86
N LEU A 369 11.88 4.61 6.25
CA LEU A 369 12.68 5.74 6.72
C LEU A 369 12.34 6.12 8.17
N ALA A 370 11.05 6.18 8.51
CA ALA A 370 10.61 6.45 9.88
C ALA A 370 11.07 5.37 10.88
N ASP A 371 11.11 4.09 10.45
CA ASP A 371 11.64 3.00 11.25
C ASP A 371 13.13 3.12 11.48
N TRP A 372 13.92 3.42 10.44
CA TRP A 372 15.35 3.67 10.63
C TRP A 372 15.62 4.84 11.59
N LEU A 373 14.80 5.90 11.54
CA LEU A 373 14.90 7.03 12.47
C LEU A 373 14.54 6.64 13.92
N ASP A 374 13.52 5.82 14.10
CA ASP A 374 13.12 5.32 15.42
C ASP A 374 14.13 4.33 15.99
N ASP A 375 14.67 3.44 15.16
CA ASP A 375 15.76 2.52 15.51
C ASP A 375 17.00 3.30 15.95
N LEU A 376 17.37 4.33 15.17
CA LEU A 376 18.42 5.27 15.55
C LEU A 376 18.07 5.94 16.87
N ALA A 377 16.84 6.39 17.10
CA ALA A 377 16.42 6.99 18.37
C ALA A 377 16.35 5.98 19.54
N GLY A 378 16.38 4.67 19.27
CA GLY A 378 16.17 3.62 20.25
C GLY A 378 14.73 3.57 20.77
N ILE A 379 13.78 3.94 19.91
CA ILE A 379 12.35 4.02 20.24
C ILE A 379 11.63 2.91 19.48
N SER A 380 10.83 2.11 20.18
CA SER A 380 9.88 1.19 19.55
C SER A 380 8.47 1.69 19.81
N ARG A 381 7.70 1.92 18.74
CA ARG A 381 6.34 2.47 18.84
C ARG A 381 5.48 2.07 17.67
N ASN A 382 4.17 2.22 17.87
CA ASN A 382 3.20 2.07 16.80
C ASN A 382 3.19 3.32 15.90
N ARG A 383 3.21 3.07 14.59
CA ARG A 383 3.09 4.10 13.54
C ARG A 383 1.68 4.69 13.49
N ALA A 384 1.59 5.95 13.07
CA ALA A 384 0.31 6.58 12.75
C ALA A 384 -0.36 5.92 11.53
N ARG A 385 0.45 5.43 10.59
CA ARG A 385 -0.03 4.71 9.40
C ARG A 385 0.28 3.22 9.45
N GLY A 386 -0.72 2.41 9.12
CA GLY A 386 -0.56 0.96 9.03
C GLY A 386 0.32 0.53 7.86
N ARG A 387 1.05 -0.57 8.05
CA ARG A 387 1.83 -1.25 7.00
C ARG A 387 0.94 -1.88 5.94
N VAL A 388 1.45 -1.96 4.71
CA VAL A 388 0.88 -2.79 3.63
C VAL A 388 1.51 -4.19 3.71
N ILE A 389 0.72 -5.24 3.53
CA ILE A 389 1.19 -6.61 3.42
C ILE A 389 1.49 -6.87 1.94
N TRP A 390 2.78 -6.96 1.63
CA TRP A 390 3.27 -7.27 0.29
C TRP A 390 3.39 -8.77 0.09
N ALA A 391 3.27 -9.23 -1.16
CA ALA A 391 3.56 -10.62 -1.46
C ALA A 391 5.05 -10.95 -1.21
N GLU A 392 5.33 -12.15 -0.76
CA GLU A 392 6.71 -12.58 -0.51
C GLU A 392 7.53 -12.67 -1.81
N PRO A 393 8.86 -12.49 -1.73
CA PRO A 393 9.75 -12.62 -2.88
C PRO A 393 9.66 -14.03 -3.47
N GLY A 394 9.60 -14.14 -4.80
CA GLY A 394 9.47 -15.42 -5.50
C GLY A 394 8.06 -16.00 -5.58
N SER A 395 7.07 -15.34 -4.96
CA SER A 395 5.66 -15.69 -5.15
C SER A 395 5.25 -15.61 -6.63
N ARG A 396 4.37 -16.53 -7.05
CA ARG A 396 3.84 -16.60 -8.42
C ARG A 396 2.36 -16.27 -8.44
N PRO A 397 1.99 -14.97 -8.40
CA PRO A 397 0.60 -14.52 -8.29
C PRO A 397 -0.31 -15.07 -9.40
N LEU A 398 0.21 -15.20 -10.63
CA LEU A 398 -0.55 -15.77 -11.75
C LEU A 398 -0.85 -17.26 -11.55
N ASP A 399 0.12 -18.03 -11.07
CA ASP A 399 -0.07 -19.45 -10.80
C ASP A 399 -1.02 -19.66 -9.64
N ALA A 400 -0.89 -18.86 -8.58
CA ALA A 400 -1.83 -18.85 -7.46
C ALA A 400 -3.26 -18.55 -7.93
N ALA A 401 -3.45 -17.52 -8.76
CA ALA A 401 -4.76 -17.17 -9.32
C ALA A 401 -5.33 -18.31 -10.17
N ARG A 402 -4.52 -18.92 -11.06
CA ARG A 402 -4.94 -20.03 -11.94
C ARG A 402 -5.38 -21.25 -11.14
N ILE A 403 -4.62 -21.64 -10.11
CA ILE A 403 -4.93 -22.82 -9.29
C ILE A 403 -6.26 -22.61 -8.55
N VAL A 404 -6.42 -21.45 -7.91
CA VAL A 404 -7.64 -21.16 -7.13
C VAL A 404 -8.85 -20.99 -8.05
N ALA A 405 -8.71 -20.25 -9.16
CA ALA A 405 -9.78 -20.09 -10.14
C ALA A 405 -10.18 -21.42 -10.78
N GLY A 406 -9.20 -22.30 -11.07
CA GLY A 406 -9.47 -23.65 -11.58
C GLY A 406 -10.34 -24.48 -10.64
N GLY A 407 -10.08 -24.41 -9.33
CA GLY A 407 -10.94 -25.05 -8.31
C GLY A 407 -12.38 -24.54 -8.31
N LEU A 408 -12.57 -23.21 -8.43
CA LEU A 408 -13.90 -22.61 -8.53
C LEU A 408 -14.62 -23.01 -9.83
N LEU A 409 -13.90 -23.08 -10.96
CA LEU A 409 -14.47 -23.50 -12.23
C LEU A 409 -14.96 -24.95 -12.20
N LEU A 410 -14.20 -25.86 -11.55
CA LEU A 410 -14.62 -27.25 -11.34
C LEU A 410 -15.87 -27.33 -10.46
N LEU A 411 -15.94 -26.53 -9.39
CA LEU A 411 -17.12 -26.46 -8.53
C LEU A 411 -18.35 -25.94 -9.29
N ALA A 412 -18.19 -24.89 -10.11
CA ALA A 412 -19.25 -24.38 -10.96
C ALA A 412 -19.71 -25.43 -11.99
N ALA A 413 -18.79 -26.17 -12.60
CA ALA A 413 -19.10 -27.26 -13.53
C ALA A 413 -19.89 -28.38 -12.83
N ALA A 414 -19.53 -28.74 -11.60
CA ALA A 414 -20.28 -29.74 -10.82
C ALA A 414 -21.73 -29.31 -10.57
N PHE A 415 -21.96 -28.04 -10.19
CA PHE A 415 -23.31 -27.48 -10.06
C PHE A 415 -24.08 -27.48 -11.40
N ALA A 416 -23.41 -27.15 -12.51
CA ALA A 416 -24.03 -27.16 -13.84
C ALA A 416 -24.42 -28.57 -14.29
N VAL A 417 -23.56 -29.56 -14.06
CA VAL A 417 -23.85 -30.98 -14.33
C VAL A 417 -25.02 -31.46 -13.48
N ALA A 418 -25.03 -31.14 -12.17
CA ALA A 418 -26.16 -31.44 -11.30
C ALA A 418 -27.46 -30.83 -11.81
N ALA A 419 -27.43 -29.57 -12.27
CA ALA A 419 -28.58 -28.91 -12.88
C ALA A 419 -29.10 -29.66 -14.12
N LEU A 420 -28.21 -30.09 -15.01
CA LEU A 420 -28.56 -30.86 -16.21
C LEU A 420 -29.17 -32.22 -15.87
N LEU A 421 -28.60 -32.94 -14.91
CA LEU A 421 -29.12 -34.24 -14.46
C LEU A 421 -30.50 -34.10 -13.82
N LEU A 422 -30.71 -33.07 -13.00
CA LEU A 422 -32.01 -32.77 -12.39
C LEU A 422 -33.06 -32.40 -13.45
N ARG A 423 -32.69 -31.65 -14.49
CA ARG A 423 -33.59 -31.37 -15.63
C ARG A 423 -33.97 -32.64 -16.39
N ARG A 424 -33.02 -33.54 -16.64
CA ARG A 424 -33.27 -34.81 -17.35
C ARG A 424 -34.15 -35.78 -16.55
N ARG A 425 -34.15 -35.70 -15.22
CA ARG A 425 -35.06 -36.51 -14.37
C ARG A 425 -36.46 -35.88 -14.26
N ALA A 426 -36.61 -34.62 -14.68
CA ALA A 426 -37.81 -33.81 -14.50
C ALA A 426 -38.75 -33.81 -15.71
N GLY A 427 -38.21 -34.03 -16.91
CA GLY A 427 -38.94 -34.16 -18.17
C GLY A 427 -38.81 -35.57 -18.70
#